data_AF-A0A7C6AN25-F1
#
_entry.id   AF-A0A7C6AN25-F1
#
_cell.length_a   1.000
_cell.length_b   1.000
_cell.length_c   1.000
_cell.angle_alpha   90.00
_cell.angle_beta   90.00
_cell.angle_gamma   90.00
#
_symmetry.space_group_name_H-M   'P 1'
#
loop_
_entity.id
_entity.type
_entity.pdbx_description
1 polymer ?
#
loop_
_entity_poly.entity_id
_entity_poly.type
_entity_poly.pdbx_seq_one_letter_code
_entity_poly.pdbx_strand_id
1 'polypeptide(L)'
;MQLWQRNRARVWLVILFLSWALSFYGEQKSKAFRGHEEFLTNGLRQIFLELQPVALVTPEGLRVWQSFLGQDPDDTYKEDMLFIIIRDAAEESLLLIQVQKMRRHPDNPRWQSGLEARSVAAVIKGEKVVIENCDFSPEELGRLIPDMLQSIREKKKMLGIKIHFVAKE
;
A
#
# COMPACT_ATOMS: atom_id res chain seq x y z
N MET A 1 2.06 24.89 16.86
CA MET A 1 1.30 23.86 17.60
C MET A 1 0.05 23.34 16.87
N GLN A 2 -0.24 23.77 15.62
CA GLN A 2 -1.41 23.32 14.83
C GLN A 2 -1.12 22.15 13.85
N LEU A 3 0.15 21.84 13.54
CA LEU A 3 0.50 20.69 12.68
C LEU A 3 0.30 19.33 13.35
N TRP A 4 0.20 19.27 14.67
CA TRP A 4 0.09 18.02 15.43
C TRP A 4 -1.34 17.46 15.45
N GLN A 5 -2.37 18.30 15.27
CA GLN A 5 -3.77 17.84 15.20
C GLN A 5 -4.19 17.37 13.80
N ARG A 6 -3.58 17.90 12.72
CA ARG A 6 -3.95 17.51 11.34
C ARG A 6 -3.54 16.08 10.98
N ASN A 7 -2.52 15.52 11.65
CA ASN A 7 -2.12 14.12 11.49
C ASN A 7 -2.99 13.13 12.27
N ARG A 8 -3.72 13.58 13.31
CA ARG A 8 -4.60 12.68 14.07
C ARG A 8 -5.76 12.19 13.21
N ALA A 9 -6.42 13.05 12.42
CA ALA A 9 -7.53 12.63 11.56
C ALA A 9 -7.12 11.56 10.51
N ARG A 10 -5.89 11.63 9.99
CA ARG A 10 -5.34 10.62 9.06
C ARG A 10 -5.01 9.30 9.76
N VAL A 11 -4.48 9.36 10.98
CA VAL A 11 -4.21 8.17 11.79
C VAL A 11 -5.50 7.50 12.26
N TRP A 12 -6.53 8.28 12.61
CA TRP A 12 -7.85 7.75 12.97
C TRP A 12 -8.56 7.06 11.80
N LEU A 13 -8.40 7.55 10.56
CA LEU A 13 -8.86 6.87 9.36
C LEU A 13 -8.17 5.52 9.16
N VAL A 14 -6.85 5.45 9.38
CA VAL A 14 -6.07 4.19 9.30
C VAL A 14 -6.49 3.20 10.40
N ILE A 15 -6.76 3.68 11.62
CA ILE A 15 -7.21 2.84 12.75
C ILE A 15 -8.65 2.33 12.55
N LEU A 16 -9.57 3.16 12.07
CA LEU A 16 -10.95 2.75 11.76
C LEU A 16 -10.98 1.74 10.59
N PHE A 17 -10.07 1.88 9.62
CA PHE A 17 -9.93 0.94 8.51
C PHE A 17 -9.28 -0.38 8.94
N LEU A 18 -8.28 -0.36 9.84
CA LEU A 18 -7.71 -1.56 10.46
C LEU A 18 -8.75 -2.33 11.28
N SER A 19 -9.64 -1.64 11.99
CA SER A 19 -10.73 -2.27 12.73
C SER A 19 -11.76 -2.91 11.79
N TRP A 20 -12.05 -2.30 10.63
CA TRP A 20 -12.93 -2.89 9.61
C TRP A 20 -12.26 -4.06 8.86
N ALA A 21 -10.99 -3.93 8.48
CA ALA A 21 -10.19 -4.97 7.82
C ALA A 21 -9.94 -6.19 8.73
N LEU A 22 -9.77 -5.98 10.04
CA LEU A 22 -9.65 -7.07 11.01
C LEU A 22 -10.99 -7.76 11.30
N SER A 23 -12.13 -7.07 11.15
CA SER A 23 -13.46 -7.69 11.26
C SER A 23 -13.91 -8.40 9.98
N PHE A 24 -13.31 -8.08 8.83
CA PHE A 24 -13.58 -8.74 7.54
C PHE A 24 -12.65 -9.93 7.27
N TYR A 25 -11.92 -10.41 8.29
CA TYR A 25 -11.01 -11.57 8.24
C TYR A 25 -11.75 -12.93 8.14
N GLY A 26 -13.03 -12.92 7.77
CA GLY A 26 -13.87 -14.09 7.65
C GLY A 26 -14.70 -14.02 6.37
N GLU A 27 -14.47 -15.00 5.51
CA GLU A 27 -15.28 -15.43 4.35
C GLU A 27 -15.04 -14.80 2.97
N GLN A 28 -14.49 -15.66 2.08
CA GLN A 28 -14.78 -15.81 0.64
C GLN A 28 -14.16 -14.75 -0.33
N LYS A 29 -13.40 -15.04 -1.41
CA LYS A 29 -13.32 -16.16 -2.38
C LYS A 29 -11.93 -16.22 -3.06
N SER A 30 -11.16 -17.29 -2.84
CA SER A 30 -9.88 -17.57 -3.52
C SER A 30 -10.00 -18.18 -4.93
N LYS A 31 -11.16 -18.05 -5.62
CA LYS A 31 -11.39 -18.72 -6.92
C LYS A 31 -11.03 -17.89 -8.16
N ALA A 32 -10.79 -16.58 -8.05
CA ALA A 32 -10.71 -15.67 -9.20
C ALA A 32 -9.30 -15.49 -9.82
N PHE A 33 -8.23 -16.03 -9.23
CA PHE A 33 -6.84 -15.69 -9.62
C PHE A 33 -6.09 -16.76 -10.45
N ARG A 34 -6.75 -17.86 -10.85
CA ARG A 34 -6.08 -18.95 -11.59
C ARG A 34 -5.52 -18.45 -12.92
N GLY A 35 -4.20 -18.55 -13.10
CA GLY A 35 -3.46 -18.21 -14.32
C GLY A 35 -2.54 -17.00 -14.22
N HIS A 36 -2.84 -16.04 -13.32
CA HIS A 36 -2.01 -14.85 -13.06
C HIS A 36 -1.39 -14.85 -11.66
N GLU A 37 -1.69 -15.88 -10.86
CA GLU A 37 -1.36 -15.95 -9.44
C GLU A 37 0.14 -15.78 -9.16
N GLU A 38 1.02 -16.41 -9.93
CA GLU A 38 2.47 -16.31 -9.73
C GLU A 38 3.01 -14.89 -9.98
N PHE A 39 2.59 -14.24 -11.07
CA PHE A 39 3.02 -12.86 -11.35
C PHE A 39 2.53 -11.88 -10.27
N LEU A 40 1.27 -12.01 -9.86
CA LEU A 40 0.66 -11.12 -8.87
C LEU A 40 1.27 -11.34 -7.47
N THR A 41 1.44 -12.59 -7.05
CA THR A 41 2.05 -12.94 -5.77
C THR A 41 3.52 -12.52 -5.71
N ASN A 42 4.28 -12.71 -6.79
CA ASN A 42 5.66 -12.22 -6.89
C ASN A 42 5.73 -10.69 -6.81
N GLY A 43 4.82 -9.99 -7.49
CA GLY A 43 4.74 -8.53 -7.43
C GLY A 43 4.42 -8.00 -6.03
N LEU A 44 3.43 -8.58 -5.35
CA LEU A 44 3.09 -8.23 -3.97
C LEU A 44 4.24 -8.54 -3.00
N ARG A 45 4.93 -9.67 -3.18
CA ARG A 45 6.14 -10.00 -2.41
C ARG A 45 7.23 -8.96 -2.61
N GLN A 46 7.45 -8.53 -3.86
CA GLN A 46 8.46 -7.52 -4.17
C GLN A 46 8.14 -6.17 -3.51
N ILE A 47 6.87 -5.75 -3.53
CA ILE A 47 6.41 -4.54 -2.81
C ILE A 47 6.72 -4.66 -1.32
N PHE A 48 6.40 -5.79 -0.70
CA PHE A 48 6.71 -6.04 0.70
C PHE A 48 8.21 -5.96 0.99
N LEU A 49 9.05 -6.66 0.23
CA LEU A 49 10.50 -6.66 0.43
C LEU A 49 11.13 -5.27 0.24
N GLU A 50 10.60 -4.48 -0.70
CA GLU A 50 11.09 -3.12 -0.92
C GLU A 50 10.72 -2.14 0.19
N LEU A 51 9.62 -2.40 0.91
CA LEU A 51 9.08 -1.51 1.93
C LEU A 51 9.40 -1.93 3.35
N GLN A 52 9.48 -3.23 3.64
CA GLN A 52 9.77 -3.74 4.97
C GLN A 52 10.97 -3.03 5.64
N PRO A 53 12.13 -2.82 4.98
CA PRO A 53 13.26 -2.16 5.62
C PRO A 53 13.14 -0.63 5.77
N VAL A 54 12.18 0.02 5.10
CA VAL A 54 12.16 1.49 4.96
C VAL A 54 10.86 2.17 5.37
N ALA A 55 9.77 1.42 5.49
CA ALA A 55 8.48 1.95 5.88
C ALA A 55 8.50 2.42 7.34
N LEU A 56 7.78 3.51 7.61
CA LEU A 56 7.76 4.16 8.92
C LEU A 56 7.08 3.27 9.95
N VAL A 57 7.76 2.98 11.05
CA VAL A 57 7.21 2.17 12.15
C VAL A 57 6.38 3.07 13.07
N THR A 58 5.11 2.72 13.26
CA THR A 58 4.20 3.40 14.20
C THR A 58 4.43 2.88 15.63
N PRO A 59 3.96 3.60 16.67
CA PRO A 59 4.03 3.12 18.06
C PRO A 59 3.36 1.76 18.28
N GLU A 60 2.37 1.42 17.45
CA GLU A 60 1.63 0.16 17.46
C GLU A 60 2.37 -0.98 16.73
N GLY A 61 3.58 -0.72 16.21
CA GLY A 61 4.41 -1.70 15.49
C GLY A 61 4.01 -1.92 14.03
N LEU A 62 3.16 -1.07 13.46
CA LEU A 62 2.79 -1.13 12.04
C LEU A 62 3.84 -0.41 11.21
N ARG A 63 4.13 -0.89 10.01
CA ARG A 63 4.93 -0.15 9.04
C ARG A 63 4.00 0.51 8.03
N VAL A 64 4.15 1.80 7.80
CA VAL A 64 3.28 2.57 6.90
C VAL A 64 4.10 3.24 5.82
N TRP A 65 3.59 3.13 4.59
CA TRP A 65 4.10 3.82 3.43
C TRP A 65 2.96 4.54 2.69
N GLN A 66 3.26 5.71 2.14
CA GLN A 66 2.32 6.48 1.33
C GLN A 66 3.07 7.02 0.12
N SER A 67 2.47 7.04 -1.06
CA SER A 67 3.00 7.72 -2.24
C SER A 67 1.86 8.04 -3.22
N PHE A 68 2.19 8.55 -4.40
CA PHE A 68 1.22 8.76 -5.48
C PHE A 68 1.60 7.94 -6.70
N LEU A 69 0.61 7.43 -7.42
CA LEU A 69 0.79 6.75 -8.70
C LEU A 69 0.69 7.76 -9.84
N GLY A 70 1.45 7.53 -10.91
CA GLY A 70 1.49 8.39 -12.10
C GLY A 70 2.91 8.71 -12.54
N GLN A 71 3.06 9.03 -13.82
CA GLN A 71 4.37 9.25 -14.45
C GLN A 71 4.95 10.66 -14.23
N ASP A 72 4.14 11.60 -13.76
CA ASP A 72 4.57 12.98 -13.55
C ASP A 72 5.55 13.07 -12.35
N PRO A 73 6.71 13.72 -12.48
CA PRO A 73 7.57 13.98 -11.31
C PRO A 73 6.91 14.87 -10.26
N ASP A 74 5.92 15.69 -10.63
CA ASP A 74 5.14 16.51 -9.71
C ASP A 74 3.88 15.78 -9.24
N ASP A 75 3.82 15.49 -7.94
CA ASP A 75 2.67 14.85 -7.31
C ASP A 75 1.40 15.73 -7.32
N THR A 76 1.51 17.03 -7.61
CA THR A 76 0.38 17.99 -7.64
C THR A 76 -0.75 17.54 -8.57
N TYR A 77 -0.43 16.84 -9.66
CA TYR A 77 -1.39 16.40 -10.69
C TYR A 77 -1.78 14.94 -10.60
N LYS A 78 -1.21 14.18 -9.66
CA LYS A 78 -1.58 12.79 -9.48
C LYS A 78 -2.91 12.68 -8.75
N GLU A 79 -3.77 11.82 -9.27
CA GLU A 79 -5.11 11.57 -8.73
C GLU A 79 -5.18 10.24 -7.98
N ASP A 80 -4.15 9.40 -8.06
CA ASP A 80 -4.13 8.11 -7.39
C ASP A 80 -3.15 8.12 -6.21
N MET A 81 -3.68 8.08 -5.00
CA MET A 81 -2.89 7.98 -3.77
C MET A 81 -2.69 6.51 -3.41
N LEU A 82 -1.43 6.10 -3.25
CA LEU A 82 -1.04 4.78 -2.78
C LEU A 82 -0.81 4.81 -1.27
N PHE A 83 -1.44 3.89 -0.56
CA PHE A 83 -1.27 3.68 0.87
C PHE A 83 -0.96 2.21 1.15
N ILE A 84 0.10 1.93 1.89
CA ILE A 84 0.54 0.56 2.18
C ILE A 84 0.80 0.42 3.69
N ILE A 85 0.24 -0.64 4.28
CA ILE A 85 0.52 -1.06 5.65
C ILE A 85 1.16 -2.45 5.63
N ILE A 86 2.21 -2.62 6.43
CA ILE A 86 2.76 -3.92 6.78
C ILE A 86 2.59 -4.12 8.28
N ARG A 87 2.04 -5.27 8.68
CA ARG A 87 2.01 -5.70 10.07
C ARG A 87 2.80 -7.00 10.16
N ASP A 88 3.94 -6.95 10.86
CA ASP A 88 4.74 -8.13 11.12
C ASP A 88 4.14 -8.90 12.33
N ALA A 89 3.95 -10.21 12.16
CA ALA A 89 3.65 -11.17 13.22
C ALA A 89 4.78 -12.22 13.29
N ALA A 90 4.70 -13.15 14.25
CA ALA A 90 5.81 -14.07 14.55
C ALA A 90 6.28 -14.91 13.35
N GLU A 91 5.36 -15.41 12.52
CA GLU A 91 5.69 -16.29 11.38
C GLU A 91 5.21 -15.76 10.03
N GLU A 92 4.47 -14.66 10.02
CA GLU A 92 3.83 -14.11 8.83
C GLU A 92 3.72 -12.59 8.92
N SER A 93 3.61 -11.95 7.77
CA SER A 93 3.36 -10.51 7.68
C SER A 93 2.10 -10.27 6.87
N LEU A 94 1.22 -9.41 7.38
CA LEU A 94 0.07 -8.91 6.63
C LEU A 94 0.51 -7.70 5.82
N LEU A 95 0.24 -7.73 4.51
CA LEU A 95 0.42 -6.62 3.58
C LEU A 95 -0.97 -6.13 3.16
N LEU A 96 -1.29 -4.87 3.48
CA LEU A 96 -2.48 -4.19 2.98
C LEU A 96 -2.04 -3.07 2.05
N ILE A 97 -2.54 -3.08 0.82
CA ILE A 97 -2.34 -2.03 -0.16
C ILE A 97 -3.69 -1.42 -0.48
N GLN A 98 -3.77 -0.10 -0.49
CA GLN A 98 -4.95 0.66 -0.88
C GLN A 98 -4.57 1.71 -1.91
N VAL A 99 -5.34 1.77 -3.00
CA VAL A 99 -5.27 2.84 -3.99
C VAL A 99 -6.54 3.67 -3.85
N GLN A 100 -6.35 4.95 -3.53
CA GLN A 100 -7.43 5.91 -3.37
C GLN A 100 -7.41 6.91 -4.53
N LYS A 101 -8.49 6.93 -5.31
CA LYS A 101 -8.74 7.97 -6.29
C LYS A 101 -9.11 9.26 -5.59
N MET A 102 -8.44 10.34 -5.97
CA MET A 102 -8.56 11.68 -5.45
C MET A 102 -9.18 12.54 -6.54
N ARG A 103 -10.28 13.21 -6.22
CA ARG A 103 -10.91 14.19 -7.10
C ARG A 103 -10.57 15.59 -6.63
N ARG A 104 -10.14 16.45 -7.54
CA ARG A 104 -9.95 17.88 -7.27
C ARG A 104 -11.29 18.56 -6.99
N HIS A 105 -11.30 19.44 -6.01
CA HIS A 105 -12.47 20.24 -5.72
C HIS A 105 -12.70 21.26 -6.86
N PRO A 106 -13.92 21.40 -7.40
CA PRO A 106 -14.20 22.30 -8.51
C PRO A 106 -13.85 23.76 -8.18
N ASP A 107 -14.12 24.18 -6.94
CA ASP A 107 -13.88 25.57 -6.51
C ASP A 107 -12.44 25.85 -6.03
N ASN A 108 -11.64 24.80 -5.81
CA ASN A 108 -10.25 24.95 -5.38
C ASN A 108 -9.40 23.75 -5.84
N PRO A 109 -8.66 23.87 -6.96
CA PRO A 109 -7.86 22.78 -7.51
C PRO A 109 -6.74 22.28 -6.58
N ARG A 110 -6.38 23.06 -5.54
CA ARG A 110 -5.39 22.65 -4.52
C ARG A 110 -6.00 21.73 -3.46
N TRP A 111 -7.31 21.58 -3.43
CA TRP A 111 -8.00 20.67 -2.52
C TRP A 111 -8.39 19.42 -3.27
N GLN A 112 -8.11 18.27 -2.66
CA GLN A 112 -8.47 16.96 -3.19
C GLN A 112 -9.26 16.20 -2.13
N SER A 113 -10.35 15.56 -2.56
CA SER A 113 -11.18 14.68 -1.75
C SER A 113 -11.13 13.27 -2.31
N GLY A 114 -11.11 12.26 -1.43
CA GLY A 114 -11.21 10.87 -1.85
C GLY A 114 -12.55 10.59 -2.53
N LEU A 115 -12.51 9.97 -3.70
CA LEU A 115 -13.68 9.58 -4.49
C LEU A 115 -14.01 8.10 -4.28
N GLU A 116 -12.99 7.25 -4.44
CA GLU A 116 -13.12 5.79 -4.42
C GLU A 116 -11.83 5.21 -3.84
N ALA A 117 -11.94 4.13 -3.07
CA ALA A 117 -10.79 3.38 -2.58
C ALA A 117 -10.98 1.90 -2.93
N ARG A 118 -9.93 1.30 -3.47
CA ARG A 118 -9.85 -0.14 -3.75
C ARG A 118 -8.60 -0.69 -3.07
N SER A 119 -8.68 -1.92 -2.59
CA SER A 119 -7.65 -2.52 -1.75
C SER A 119 -7.30 -3.95 -2.14
N VAL A 120 -6.10 -4.37 -1.78
CA VAL A 120 -5.67 -5.76 -1.79
C VAL A 120 -4.98 -6.07 -0.46
N ALA A 121 -5.39 -7.17 0.15
CA ALA A 121 -4.81 -7.72 1.37
C ALA A 121 -4.16 -9.07 1.07
N ALA A 122 -2.92 -9.24 1.53
CA ALA A 122 -2.18 -10.47 1.34
C ALA A 122 -1.38 -10.86 2.60
N VAL A 123 -1.30 -12.16 2.84
CA VAL A 123 -0.43 -12.74 3.88
C VAL A 123 0.84 -13.26 3.24
N ILE A 124 1.97 -12.90 3.86
CA ILE A 124 3.31 -13.26 3.41
C ILE A 124 3.94 -14.16 4.46
N LYS A 125 4.20 -15.42 4.08
CA LYS A 125 4.87 -16.42 4.92
C LYS A 125 6.09 -16.95 4.19
N GLY A 126 7.25 -16.35 4.49
CA GLY A 126 8.50 -16.63 3.79
C GLY A 126 8.41 -16.25 2.30
N GLU A 127 8.46 -17.25 1.42
CA GLU A 127 8.31 -17.04 -0.03
C GLU A 127 6.87 -17.14 -0.52
N LYS A 128 5.96 -17.67 0.31
CA LYS A 128 4.56 -17.84 -0.05
C LYS A 128 3.79 -16.54 0.18
N VAL A 129 3.03 -16.12 -0.82
CA VAL A 129 2.06 -15.03 -0.70
C VAL A 129 0.67 -15.59 -0.96
N VAL A 130 -0.28 -15.27 -0.10
CA VAL A 130 -1.69 -15.62 -0.25
C VAL A 130 -2.49 -14.33 -0.30
N ILE A 131 -3.17 -14.08 -1.41
CA ILE A 131 -4.09 -12.94 -1.53
C ILE A 131 -5.38 -13.33 -0.81
N GLU A 132 -5.72 -12.61 0.26
CA GLU A 132 -6.92 -12.88 1.07
C GLU A 132 -8.13 -12.12 0.53
N ASN A 133 -7.94 -10.85 0.16
CA ASN A 133 -8.97 -10.00 -0.41
C ASN A 133 -8.37 -9.09 -1.49
N CYS A 134 -9.15 -8.81 -2.54
CA CYS A 134 -8.74 -7.94 -3.64
C CYS A 134 -9.96 -7.34 -4.32
N ASP A 135 -10.08 -6.01 -4.24
CA ASP A 135 -11.12 -5.23 -4.93
C ASP A 135 -10.80 -5.02 -6.43
N PHE A 136 -9.61 -5.43 -6.87
CA PHE A 136 -9.15 -5.31 -8.25
C PHE A 136 -9.34 -6.62 -9.02
N SER A 137 -9.58 -6.52 -10.33
CA SER A 137 -9.43 -7.68 -11.20
C SER A 137 -7.94 -8.10 -11.28
N PRO A 138 -7.63 -9.37 -11.61
CA PRO A 138 -6.25 -9.81 -11.81
C PRO A 138 -5.48 -8.96 -12.83
N GLU A 139 -6.14 -8.56 -13.91
CA GLU A 139 -5.56 -7.72 -14.97
C GLU A 139 -5.28 -6.30 -14.48
N GLU A 140 -6.22 -5.72 -13.71
CA GLU A 140 -6.04 -4.40 -13.10
C GLU A 140 -4.89 -4.40 -12.10
N LEU A 141 -4.86 -5.36 -11.18
CA LEU A 141 -3.79 -5.49 -10.19
C LEU A 141 -2.44 -5.73 -10.88
N GLY A 142 -2.43 -6.55 -11.94
CA GLY A 142 -1.23 -6.83 -12.71
C GLY A 142 -0.63 -5.60 -13.40
N ARG A 143 -1.48 -4.64 -13.81
CA ARG A 143 -1.04 -3.35 -14.35
C ARG A 143 -0.58 -2.39 -13.24
N LEU A 144 -1.23 -2.43 -12.07
CA LEU A 144 -0.90 -1.54 -10.96
C LEU A 144 0.41 -1.91 -10.26
N ILE A 145 0.76 -3.20 -10.18
CA ILE A 145 1.98 -3.66 -9.48
C ILE A 145 3.26 -2.96 -9.97
N PRO A 146 3.55 -2.91 -11.28
CA PRO A 146 4.68 -2.15 -11.81
C PRO A 146 4.68 -0.67 -11.40
N ASP A 147 3.52 -0.01 -11.49
CA ASP A 147 3.37 1.41 -11.14
C ASP A 147 3.59 1.66 -9.65
N MET A 148 3.08 0.76 -8.79
CA MET A 148 3.31 0.80 -7.35
C MET A 148 4.79 0.65 -7.02
N LEU A 149 5.48 -0.34 -7.60
CA LEU A 149 6.92 -0.53 -7.42
C LEU A 149 7.72 0.68 -7.87
N GLN A 150 7.38 1.25 -9.03
CA GLN A 150 8.04 2.44 -9.54
C GLN A 150 7.84 3.64 -8.58
N SER A 151 6.61 3.88 -8.14
CA SER A 151 6.28 4.94 -7.17
C SER A 151 7.06 4.78 -5.86
N ILE A 152 7.18 3.55 -5.35
CA ILE A 152 7.97 3.22 -4.15
C ILE A 152 9.44 3.58 -4.37
N ARG A 153 10.03 3.16 -5.49
CA ARG A 153 11.45 3.42 -5.82
C ARG A 153 11.74 4.90 -5.98
N GLU A 154 10.88 5.63 -6.69
CA GLU A 154 11.01 7.08 -6.87
C GLU A 154 10.92 7.82 -5.55
N LYS A 155 9.95 7.46 -4.71
CA LYS A 155 9.83 8.09 -3.39
C LYS A 155 11.00 7.74 -2.47
N LYS A 156 11.52 6.51 -2.49
CA LYS A 156 12.79 6.18 -1.79
C LYS A 156 13.94 7.06 -2.26
N LYS A 157 14.08 7.25 -3.57
CA LYS A 157 15.11 8.13 -4.17
C LYS A 157 14.94 9.58 -3.71
N MET A 158 13.71 10.11 -3.73
CA MET A 158 13.41 11.47 -3.26
C MET A 158 13.71 11.67 -1.78
N LEU A 159 13.46 10.66 -0.95
CA LEU A 159 13.77 10.68 0.48
C LEU A 159 15.25 10.40 0.78
N GLY A 160 16.08 10.15 -0.23
CA GLY A 160 17.50 9.81 -0.05
C GLY A 160 17.75 8.45 0.60
N ILE A 161 16.75 7.56 0.61
CA ILE A 161 16.84 6.23 1.23
C ILE A 161 17.66 5.32 0.30
N LYS A 162 18.92 5.08 0.67
CA LYS A 162 19.77 4.08 0.03
C LYS A 162 19.66 2.77 0.80
N ILE A 163 19.09 1.73 0.17
CA ILE A 163 19.08 0.39 0.76
C ILE A 163 20.47 -0.21 0.53
N HIS A 164 21.29 -0.24 1.56
CA HIS A 164 22.46 -1.10 1.59
C HIS A 164 21.97 -2.50 1.91
N PHE A 165 21.97 -3.40 0.93
CA PHE A 165 21.84 -4.82 1.21
C PHE A 165 23.10 -5.24 1.96
N VAL A 166 23.00 -5.37 3.28
CA VAL A 166 23.99 -6.13 4.04
C VAL A 166 23.71 -7.58 3.68
N ALA A 167 24.52 -8.15 2.78
CA ALA A 167 24.56 -9.59 2.61
C ALA A 167 24.90 -10.17 3.99
N LYS A 168 23.95 -10.89 4.59
CA LYS A 168 24.27 -11.75 5.73
C LYS A 168 25.12 -12.89 5.17
N GLU A 169 26.41 -12.88 5.49
CA GLU A 169 27.32 -14.02 5.37
C GLU A 169 26.88 -15.16 6.31
#